data_AF-A0A3A5JKW3-F1
#
_entry.id   AF-A0A3A5JKW3-F1
#
_cell.length_a   1.000
_cell.length_b   1.000
_cell.length_c   1.000
_cell.angle_alpha   90.00
_cell.angle_beta   90.00
_cell.angle_gamma   90.00
#
_symmetry.space_group_name_H-M   'P 1'
#
loop_
_entity.id
_entity.type
_entity.pdbx_description
1 polymer ?
#
loop_
_entity_poly.entity_id
_entity_poly.type
_entity_poly.pdbx_seq_one_letter_code
_entity_poly.pdbx_strand_id
1 'polypeptide(L)'
;MSDESDGGSDGESEGVMTDGEEPFDGDHTRIAVDFDKTLTAGEEGYITEEPEDPNEEMVEWVNYQYRKGNTIIIWTARPWEAAQETIARLTEWGVDWHGIRMEKGHADVYVDDKGTTPSDELLDSGFDGDGEVDPGEGKIDKDKSGNPDGAGNT
;
A
#
# COMPACT_ATOMS: atom_id res chain seq x y z
N MET A 1 1.14 58.39 -19.59
CA MET A 1 1.56 58.43 -18.18
C MET A 1 0.37 58.10 -17.31
N SER A 2 0.11 56.83 -17.10
CA SER A 2 -0.34 56.24 -15.83
C SER A 2 -0.05 54.75 -15.95
N ASP A 3 0.83 54.27 -15.09
CA ASP A 3 1.19 52.89 -14.82
C ASP A 3 0.02 52.10 -14.19
N GLU A 4 0.30 50.81 -13.94
CA GLU A 4 -0.38 49.85 -13.05
C GLU A 4 -1.38 48.88 -13.74
N SER A 5 -1.33 47.56 -13.56
CA SER A 5 -0.36 46.65 -12.92
C SER A 5 -0.82 45.21 -13.24
N ASP A 6 0.15 44.32 -13.33
CA ASP A 6 0.05 42.86 -13.44
C ASP A 6 -0.72 42.21 -12.27
N GLY A 7 -1.21 40.98 -12.44
CA GLY A 7 -1.81 40.21 -11.34
C GLY A 7 -2.65 39.02 -11.80
N GLY A 8 -2.00 37.99 -12.36
CA GLY A 8 -2.59 36.66 -12.48
C GLY A 8 -2.85 36.05 -11.10
N SER A 9 -4.08 35.61 -10.87
CA SER A 9 -4.48 34.91 -9.64
C SER A 9 -4.34 33.41 -9.85
N ASP A 10 -3.14 32.87 -9.60
CA ASP A 10 -2.96 31.47 -9.26
C ASP A 10 -3.46 31.27 -7.82
N GLY A 11 -4.73 30.91 -7.70
CA GLY A 11 -5.33 30.54 -6.42
C GLY A 11 -5.13 29.06 -6.19
N GLU A 12 -4.14 28.74 -5.36
CA GLU A 12 -3.91 27.42 -4.78
C GLU A 12 -5.22 26.90 -4.16
N SER A 13 -5.67 25.72 -4.57
CA SER A 13 -6.80 25.06 -3.92
C SER A 13 -6.32 24.49 -2.59
N GLU A 14 -6.34 25.32 -1.54
CA GLU A 14 -6.22 24.83 -0.17
C GLU A 14 -7.42 23.91 0.10
N GLY A 15 -7.14 22.62 0.26
CA GLY A 15 -8.14 21.65 0.71
C GLY A 15 -8.73 22.11 2.04
N VAL A 16 -10.05 22.15 2.12
CA VAL A 16 -10.77 22.39 3.38
C VAL A 16 -10.54 21.17 4.27
N MET A 17 -9.56 21.26 5.16
CA MET A 17 -9.42 20.32 6.27
C MET A 17 -10.46 20.71 7.33
N THR A 18 -11.31 19.77 7.72
CA THR A 18 -12.31 20.02 8.75
C THR A 18 -11.66 19.97 10.14
N ASP A 19 -12.07 20.86 11.05
CA ASP A 19 -11.56 20.88 12.42
C ASP A 19 -11.83 19.51 13.10
N GLY A 20 -10.78 18.71 13.27
CA GLY A 20 -10.85 17.37 13.89
C GLY A 20 -10.10 16.27 13.12
N GLU A 21 -9.60 16.52 11.92
CA GLU A 21 -8.70 15.62 11.20
C GLU A 21 -7.25 16.03 11.45
N GLU A 22 -6.56 15.29 12.32
CA GLU A 22 -5.11 15.34 12.42
C GLU A 22 -4.51 14.91 11.06
N PRO A 23 -3.40 15.54 10.59
CA PRO A 23 -2.65 14.98 9.47
C PRO A 23 -2.30 13.52 9.79
N PHE A 24 -2.32 12.64 8.78
CA PHE A 24 -1.91 11.24 8.95
C PHE A 24 -0.44 11.18 9.37
N ASP A 25 -0.18 11.21 10.68
CA ASP A 25 1.15 11.20 11.32
C ASP A 25 1.68 9.77 11.51
N GLY A 26 1.26 8.86 10.62
CA GLY A 26 1.78 7.49 10.56
C GLY A 26 2.97 7.43 9.60
N ASP A 27 4.00 6.64 9.94
CA ASP A 27 5.10 6.32 9.04
C ASP A 27 4.54 5.76 7.71
N HIS A 28 4.46 6.61 6.70
CA HIS A 28 3.90 6.25 5.40
C HIS A 28 4.91 5.41 4.62
N THR A 29 4.66 4.10 4.56
CA THR A 29 5.56 3.18 3.87
C THR A 29 5.10 2.96 2.43
N ARG A 30 6.07 2.87 1.51
CA ARG A 30 5.83 2.41 0.14
C ARG A 30 6.15 0.92 0.07
N ILE A 31 5.15 0.12 -0.24
CA ILE A 31 5.26 -1.33 -0.35
C ILE A 31 5.19 -1.70 -1.83
N ALA A 32 6.25 -2.35 -2.32
CA ALA A 32 6.26 -2.94 -3.65
C ALA A 32 5.85 -4.41 -3.54
N VAL A 33 4.74 -4.76 -4.19
CA VAL A 33 4.15 -6.10 -4.10
C VAL A 33 4.32 -6.80 -5.43
N ASP A 34 4.95 -7.97 -5.43
CA ASP A 34 5.04 -8.81 -6.63
C ASP A 34 3.67 -9.37 -7.00
N PHE A 35 3.45 -9.70 -8.27
CA PHE A 35 2.17 -10.25 -8.72
C PHE A 35 2.20 -11.77 -8.72
N ASP A 36 3.01 -12.35 -9.60
CA ASP A 36 3.13 -13.79 -9.79
C ASP A 36 3.70 -14.48 -8.54
N LYS A 37 3.03 -15.56 -8.09
CA LYS A 37 3.41 -16.36 -6.90
C LYS A 37 3.43 -15.58 -5.58
N THR A 38 2.89 -14.37 -5.59
CA THR A 38 2.71 -13.52 -4.40
C THR A 38 1.24 -13.19 -4.23
N LEU A 39 0.65 -12.48 -5.20
CA LEU A 39 -0.80 -12.24 -5.26
C LEU A 39 -1.56 -13.34 -5.99
N THR A 40 -0.88 -14.14 -6.82
CA THR A 40 -1.45 -15.33 -7.44
C THR A 40 -1.17 -16.57 -6.59
N ALA A 41 -2.15 -17.47 -6.49
CA ALA A 41 -1.98 -18.81 -5.96
C ALA A 41 -1.42 -19.74 -7.05
N GLY A 42 -0.51 -20.64 -6.67
CA GLY A 42 0.00 -21.70 -7.54
C GLY A 42 1.43 -21.55 -8.04
N GLU A 43 1.96 -22.63 -8.62
CA GLU A 43 3.34 -22.71 -9.14
C GLU A 43 3.46 -22.34 -10.63
N GLU A 44 2.33 -22.09 -11.29
CA GLU A 44 2.27 -21.98 -12.75
C GLU A 44 2.99 -20.74 -13.30
N GLY A 45 3.50 -20.88 -14.53
CA GLY A 45 4.35 -19.88 -15.18
C GLY A 45 3.58 -18.63 -15.63
N TYR A 46 4.33 -17.64 -16.10
CA TYR A 46 3.87 -16.27 -16.40
C TYR A 46 2.72 -16.10 -17.40
N ILE A 47 2.32 -17.16 -18.10
CA ILE A 47 1.22 -17.21 -19.08
C ILE A 47 0.76 -18.67 -19.18
N THR A 48 -0.36 -19.03 -18.57
CA THR A 48 -1.02 -20.33 -18.80
C THR A 48 -2.41 -20.12 -19.39
N GLU A 49 -2.94 -21.14 -20.06
CA GLU A 49 -4.32 -21.09 -20.58
C GLU A 49 -5.36 -21.21 -19.46
N GLU A 50 -4.93 -21.57 -18.25
CA GLU A 50 -5.78 -21.67 -17.08
C GLU A 50 -5.88 -20.33 -16.35
N PRO A 51 -7.09 -19.94 -15.90
CA PRO A 51 -7.26 -18.73 -15.13
C PRO A 51 -6.49 -18.80 -13.81
N GLU A 52 -5.75 -17.75 -13.52
CA GLU A 52 -5.01 -17.58 -12.26
C GLU A 52 -6.00 -17.39 -11.10
N ASP A 53 -5.77 -18.09 -9.99
CA ASP A 53 -6.50 -17.89 -8.74
C ASP A 53 -5.73 -16.92 -7.82
N PRO A 54 -6.41 -16.12 -6.98
CA PRO A 54 -5.76 -15.23 -6.02
C PRO A 54 -5.16 -16.00 -4.84
N ASN A 55 -4.04 -15.49 -4.31
CA ASN A 55 -3.62 -15.78 -2.95
C ASN A 55 -4.42 -14.90 -1.99
N GLU A 56 -5.56 -15.41 -1.51
CA GLU A 56 -6.53 -14.67 -0.70
C GLU A 56 -5.91 -14.02 0.55
N GLU A 57 -4.99 -14.72 1.24
CA GLU A 57 -4.31 -14.20 2.43
C GLU A 57 -3.46 -12.96 2.10
N MET A 58 -2.73 -13.00 0.98
CA MET A 58 -1.91 -11.87 0.54
C MET A 58 -2.75 -10.72 0.01
N VAL A 59 -3.87 -11.01 -0.67
CA VAL A 59 -4.83 -9.98 -1.09
C VAL A 59 -5.35 -9.21 0.13
N GLU A 60 -5.80 -9.92 1.16
CA GLU A 60 -6.31 -9.25 2.37
C GLU A 60 -5.20 -8.51 3.13
N TRP A 61 -3.99 -9.08 3.21
CA TRP A 61 -2.86 -8.37 3.80
C TRP A 61 -2.55 -7.06 3.07
N VAL A 62 -2.53 -7.06 1.73
CA VAL A 62 -2.31 -5.84 0.93
C VAL A 62 -3.40 -4.81 1.21
N ASN A 63 -4.66 -5.24 1.23
CA ASN A 63 -5.79 -4.36 1.53
C ASN A 63 -5.70 -3.79 2.96
N TYR A 64 -5.27 -4.60 3.93
CA TYR A 64 -5.00 -4.15 5.29
C TYR A 64 -3.90 -3.08 5.32
N GLN A 65 -2.78 -3.28 4.62
CA GLN A 65 -1.71 -2.27 4.53
C GLN A 65 -2.19 -0.98 3.85
N TYR A 66 -3.02 -1.09 2.81
CA TYR A 66 -3.66 0.06 2.18
C TYR A 66 -4.51 0.84 3.19
N ARG A 67 -5.37 0.15 3.96
CA ARG A 67 -6.23 0.77 5.01
C ARG A 67 -5.43 1.41 6.15
N LYS A 68 -4.21 0.94 6.43
CA LYS A 68 -3.27 1.59 7.37
C LYS A 68 -2.63 2.87 6.81
N GLY A 69 -2.87 3.19 5.55
CA GLY A 69 -2.37 4.39 4.89
C GLY A 69 -1.04 4.21 4.16
N ASN A 70 -0.59 2.98 3.89
CA ASN A 70 0.62 2.73 3.11
C ASN A 70 0.38 2.89 1.60
N THR A 71 1.40 3.31 0.85
CA THR A 71 1.35 3.31 -0.62
C THR A 71 1.69 1.92 -1.16
N ILE A 72 0.69 1.27 -1.76
CA ILE A 72 0.84 -0.01 -2.44
C ILE A 72 1.18 0.20 -3.92
N ILE A 73 2.32 -0.33 -4.38
CA ILE A 73 2.72 -0.40 -5.79
C ILE A 73 2.83 -1.86 -6.21
N ILE A 74 2.03 -2.28 -7.18
CA ILE A 74 2.19 -3.61 -7.79
C ILE A 74 3.42 -3.56 -8.70
N TRP A 75 4.44 -4.38 -8.45
CA TRP A 75 5.68 -4.41 -9.21
C TRP A 75 6.01 -5.82 -9.70
N THR A 76 5.61 -6.12 -10.94
CA THR A 76 5.72 -7.46 -11.55
C THR A 76 6.75 -7.50 -12.66
N ALA A 77 7.32 -8.68 -12.89
CA ALA A 77 8.19 -8.98 -14.03
C ALA A 77 7.43 -9.16 -15.35
N ARG A 78 6.09 -9.23 -15.32
CA ARG A 78 5.25 -9.30 -16.53
C ARG A 78 5.54 -8.13 -17.46
N PRO A 79 5.47 -8.35 -18.79
CA PRO A 79 5.69 -7.29 -19.77
C PRO A 79 4.48 -6.34 -19.84
N TRP A 80 4.66 -5.16 -20.45
CA TRP A 80 3.58 -4.16 -20.53
C TRP A 80 2.36 -4.62 -21.33
N GLU A 81 2.54 -5.55 -22.27
CA GLU A 81 1.48 -6.17 -23.04
C GLU A 81 0.45 -6.90 -22.15
N ALA A 82 0.89 -7.40 -20.98
CA ALA A 82 0.03 -8.07 -20.00
C ALA A 82 -0.61 -7.12 -18.98
N ALA A 83 -0.39 -5.80 -19.07
CA ALA A 83 -0.84 -4.84 -18.06
C ALA A 83 -2.37 -4.80 -17.94
N GLN A 84 -3.11 -4.86 -19.06
CA GLN A 84 -4.58 -4.82 -19.02
C GLN A 84 -5.17 -6.03 -18.31
N GLU A 85 -4.61 -7.22 -18.57
CA GLU A 85 -5.03 -8.46 -17.91
C GLU A 85 -4.68 -8.43 -16.41
N THR A 86 -3.46 -7.99 -16.07
CA THR A 86 -3.01 -7.87 -14.68
C THR A 86 -3.93 -6.91 -13.89
N ILE A 87 -4.28 -5.75 -14.48
CA ILE A 87 -5.21 -4.79 -13.86
C ILE A 87 -6.62 -5.39 -13.72
N ALA A 88 -7.09 -6.14 -14.73
CA ALA A 88 -8.37 -6.81 -14.65
C ALA A 88 -8.42 -7.80 -13.49
N ARG A 89 -7.35 -8.59 -13.27
CA ARG A 89 -7.25 -9.50 -12.11
C ARG A 89 -7.23 -8.78 -10.78
N LEU A 90 -6.40 -7.74 -10.63
CA LEU A 90 -6.39 -6.91 -9.42
C LEU A 90 -7.78 -6.33 -9.10
N THR A 91 -8.51 -5.91 -10.14
CA THR A 91 -9.87 -5.37 -10.00
C THR A 91 -10.88 -6.46 -9.63
N GLU A 92 -10.81 -7.61 -10.30
CA GLU A 92 -11.69 -8.76 -10.05
C GLU A 92 -11.54 -9.30 -8.62
N TRP A 93 -10.32 -9.34 -8.11
CA TRP A 93 -10.01 -9.82 -6.75
C TRP A 93 -10.18 -8.75 -5.67
N GLY A 94 -10.48 -7.51 -6.03
CA GLY A 94 -10.69 -6.43 -5.07
C GLY A 94 -9.41 -6.01 -4.33
N VAL A 95 -8.27 -6.00 -5.02
CA VAL A 95 -7.01 -5.49 -4.46
C VAL A 95 -7.03 -3.96 -4.46
N ASP A 96 -6.72 -3.35 -3.32
CA ASP A 96 -6.55 -1.91 -3.17
C ASP A 96 -5.09 -1.51 -3.43
N TRP A 97 -4.83 -0.71 -4.47
CA TRP A 97 -3.48 -0.32 -4.88
C TRP A 97 -3.43 1.09 -5.47
N HIS A 98 -2.24 1.71 -5.45
CA HIS A 98 -2.03 3.10 -5.89
C HIS A 98 -1.37 3.21 -7.27
N GLY A 99 -0.52 2.24 -7.62
CA GLY A 99 0.16 2.24 -8.91
C GLY A 99 0.66 0.86 -9.30
N ILE A 100 0.96 0.69 -10.59
CA ILE A 100 1.52 -0.53 -11.15
C ILE A 100 2.80 -0.22 -11.94
N ARG A 101 3.80 -1.10 -11.80
CA ARG A 101 5.04 -1.09 -12.55
C ARG A 101 5.26 -2.47 -13.14
N MET A 102 5.39 -2.52 -14.46
CA MET A 102 5.69 -3.74 -15.21
C MET A 102 7.19 -3.87 -15.45
N GLU A 103 7.61 -5.00 -16.00
CA GLU A 103 8.99 -5.31 -16.39
C GLU A 103 10.00 -5.19 -15.23
N LYS A 104 9.63 -5.64 -14.02
CA LYS A 104 10.62 -5.95 -12.98
C LYS A 104 11.67 -6.89 -13.60
N GLY A 105 12.94 -6.51 -13.56
CA GLY A 105 13.99 -7.28 -14.24
C GLY A 105 14.00 -8.72 -13.76
N HIS A 106 13.68 -9.68 -14.64
CA HIS A 106 13.57 -11.09 -14.31
C HIS A 106 14.91 -11.64 -13.81
N ALA A 107 14.91 -12.21 -12.61
CA ALA A 107 16.09 -12.75 -11.95
C ALA A 107 15.77 -14.09 -11.30
N ASP A 108 16.77 -14.98 -11.22
CA ASP A 108 16.63 -16.24 -10.49
C ASP A 108 16.59 -16.02 -8.96
N VAL A 109 17.25 -14.97 -8.49
CA VAL A 109 17.33 -14.57 -7.07
C VAL A 109 17.37 -13.04 -6.98
N TYR A 110 16.55 -12.47 -6.11
CA TYR A 110 16.70 -11.10 -5.65
C TYR A 110 17.49 -11.08 -4.33
N VAL A 111 18.52 -10.22 -4.26
CA VAL A 111 19.23 -9.91 -3.02
C VAL A 111 18.93 -8.45 -2.70
N ASP A 112 17.98 -8.25 -1.79
CA ASP A 112 17.44 -6.95 -1.43
C ASP A 112 17.40 -6.85 0.10
N ASP A 113 17.91 -5.75 0.67
CA ASP A 113 17.94 -5.54 2.12
C ASP A 113 16.54 -5.31 2.72
N LYS A 114 15.55 -5.05 1.87
CA LYS A 114 14.14 -4.81 2.23
C LYS A 114 13.19 -5.86 1.63
N GLY A 115 13.74 -6.90 1.01
CA GLY A 115 12.96 -8.00 0.47
C GLY A 115 12.49 -8.96 1.58
N THR A 116 11.25 -9.40 1.47
CA THR A 116 10.60 -10.38 2.35
C THR A 116 9.83 -11.38 1.49
N THR A 117 9.65 -12.60 1.99
CA THR A 117 8.75 -13.56 1.32
C THR A 117 7.32 -13.36 1.82
N PRO A 118 6.28 -13.69 1.02
CA PRO A 118 4.89 -13.60 1.47
C PRO A 118 4.65 -14.30 2.81
N SER A 119 5.22 -15.50 2.98
CA SER A 119 5.07 -16.28 4.21
C SER A 119 5.72 -15.60 5.41
N ASP A 120 6.93 -15.05 5.25
CA ASP A 120 7.61 -14.34 6.35
C ASP A 120 6.83 -13.08 6.75
N GLU A 121 6.34 -12.33 5.76
CA GLU A 121 5.60 -11.08 6.02
C GLU A 121 4.26 -11.31 6.73
N LEU A 122 3.53 -12.37 6.35
CA LEU A 122 2.29 -12.75 7.02
C LEU A 122 2.57 -13.15 8.49
N LEU A 123 3.63 -13.91 8.74
CA LEU A 123 4.04 -14.32 10.08
C LEU A 123 4.46 -13.11 10.95
N ASP A 124 5.28 -12.21 10.41
CA ASP A 124 5.83 -11.07 11.14
C ASP A 124 4.79 -9.98 11.41
N SER A 125 3.80 -9.82 10.52
CA SER A 125 2.72 -8.85 10.70
C SER A 125 1.68 -9.27 11.73
N GLY A 126 1.72 -10.51 12.24
CA GLY A 126 0.72 -11.05 13.17
C GLY A 126 -0.66 -11.18 12.54
N PHE A 127 -0.72 -11.21 11.21
CA PHE A 127 -1.95 -11.28 10.44
C PHE A 127 -2.49 -12.72 10.49
N ASP A 128 -3.61 -12.92 11.19
CA ASP A 128 -4.22 -14.25 11.39
C ASP A 128 -5.29 -14.61 10.34
N GLY A 129 -5.45 -13.77 9.32
CA GLY A 129 -6.20 -14.09 8.11
C GLY A 129 -7.73 -14.06 8.26
N ASP A 130 -8.28 -13.61 9.39
CA ASP A 130 -9.74 -13.58 9.59
C ASP A 130 -10.41 -12.27 9.11
N GLY A 131 -9.61 -11.26 8.76
CA GLY A 131 -10.10 -9.96 8.33
C GLY A 131 -10.83 -9.17 9.41
N GLU A 132 -10.89 -9.67 10.66
CA GLU A 132 -11.39 -8.93 11.81
C GLU A 132 -10.24 -8.11 12.39
N VAL A 133 -10.22 -6.82 12.06
CA VAL A 133 -9.51 -5.87 12.92
C VAL A 133 -10.10 -5.94 14.32
N ASP A 134 -9.39 -6.56 15.26
CA ASP A 134 -9.75 -6.56 16.68
C ASP A 134 -10.10 -5.10 17.04
N PRO A 135 -11.30 -4.79 17.60
CA PRO A 135 -11.77 -3.42 17.79
C PRO A 135 -10.90 -2.53 18.69
N GLY A 136 -9.71 -2.98 19.10
CA GLY A 136 -8.65 -2.20 19.74
C GLY A 136 -7.38 -1.96 18.90
N GLU A 137 -7.12 -2.69 17.82
CA GLU A 137 -5.92 -2.47 17.00
C GLU A 137 -6.20 -1.45 15.89
N GLY A 138 -5.54 -0.29 15.99
CA GLY A 138 -5.75 0.87 15.11
C GLY A 138 -6.61 1.99 15.70
N LYS A 139 -7.12 1.87 16.94
CA LYS A 139 -7.73 3.00 17.64
C LYS A 139 -6.67 3.82 18.36
N ILE A 140 -6.51 5.08 17.95
CA ILE A 140 -5.79 6.09 18.74
C ILE A 140 -6.58 6.30 20.03
N ASP A 141 -5.93 6.00 21.16
CA ASP A 141 -6.46 6.16 22.51
C ASP A 141 -6.63 7.65 22.81
N LYS A 142 -7.81 8.22 22.51
CA LYS A 142 -8.12 9.65 22.68
C LYS A 142 -8.02 10.14 24.13
N ASP A 143 -7.89 9.21 25.10
CA ASP A 143 -7.81 9.52 26.52
C ASP A 143 -6.37 9.52 27.06
N LYS A 144 -5.38 9.08 26.28
CA LYS A 144 -3.95 9.34 26.60
C LYS A 144 -3.57 10.73 26.12
N SER A 145 -4.14 11.73 26.78
CA SER A 145 -3.44 13.01 26.93
C SER A 145 -2.11 12.70 27.62
N GLY A 146 -1.04 12.61 26.83
CA GLY A 146 0.32 12.54 27.36
C GLY A 146 0.51 13.78 28.21
N ASN A 147 0.57 13.62 29.53
CA ASN A 147 0.92 14.70 30.44
C ASN A 147 2.35 15.17 30.07
N PRO A 148 2.54 16.38 29.54
CA PRO A 148 3.83 16.81 28.98
C PRO A 148 4.91 17.08 30.04
N ASP A 149 4.61 16.93 31.33
CA ASP A 149 5.52 17.31 32.42
C ASP A 149 6.43 16.18 32.94
N GLY A 150 6.56 15.07 32.20
CA GLY A 150 7.23 13.85 32.68
C GLY A 150 8.66 13.60 32.20
N ALA A 151 9.27 14.45 31.38
CA ALA A 151 10.60 14.21 30.83
C ALA A 151 11.67 15.09 31.52
N GLY A 152 12.17 14.63 32.66
CA GLY A 152 13.35 15.22 33.28
C GLY A 152 13.61 14.75 34.71
N ASN A 153 14.53 13.78 34.82
CA ASN A 153 15.54 13.60 35.88
C ASN A 153 15.57 12.19 36.50
N THR A 154 16.45 11.33 35.96
CA THR A 154 17.36 10.43 36.70
C THR A 154 18.58 10.13 35.84
#